data_AF-A0A954JVK7-F1
#
_entry.id   AF-A0A954JVK7-F1
#
_cell.length_a   1.000
_cell.length_b   1.000
_cell.length_c   1.000
_cell.angle_alpha   90.00
_cell.angle_beta   90.00
_cell.angle_gamma   90.00
#
_symmetry.space_group_name_H-M   'P 1'
#
loop_
_entity.id
_entity.type
_entity.pdbx_description
1 polymer ?
#
loop_
_entity_poly.entity_id
_entity_poly.type
_entity_poly.pdbx_seq_one_letter_code
_entity_poly.pdbx_strand_id
1 'polypeptide(L)'
;MRSLRLFVAFVAVAVVMLACTPARVSAQAAESGITHGPLSGEVTADGVTLWARGAGAGDLVFAVTTADGAETVATATVPVDEATDFAGKARIDG
;
A
#
# COMPACT_ATOMS: atom_id res chain seq x y z
N MET A 1 -32.84 -33.15 -37.46
CA MET A 1 -32.75 -32.84 -36.01
C MET A 1 -31.34 -32.44 -35.52
N ARG A 2 -30.29 -32.43 -36.36
CA ARG A 2 -28.93 -31.98 -35.98
C ARG A 2 -28.71 -30.46 -36.03
N SER A 3 -29.48 -29.73 -36.86
CA SER A 3 -29.35 -28.28 -37.08
C SER A 3 -29.90 -27.41 -35.93
N LEU A 4 -30.93 -27.88 -35.23
CA LEU A 4 -31.56 -27.14 -34.12
C LEU A 4 -30.64 -27.04 -32.89
N ARG A 5 -29.84 -28.09 -32.62
CA ARG A 5 -28.90 -28.12 -31.48
C ARG A 5 -27.73 -27.16 -31.67
N LEU A 6 -27.28 -26.95 -32.91
CA LEU A 6 -26.20 -26.01 -33.23
C LEU A 6 -26.66 -24.55 -33.07
N PHE A 7 -27.91 -24.26 -33.46
CA PHE A 7 -28.47 -22.90 -33.40
C PHE A 7 -28.70 -22.45 -31.95
N VAL A 8 -29.18 -23.34 -31.08
CA VAL A 8 -29.36 -23.06 -29.63
C VAL A 8 -28.02 -22.80 -28.94
N ALA A 9 -26.97 -23.56 -29.29
CA ALA A 9 -25.64 -23.34 -28.74
C ALA A 9 -25.07 -21.97 -29.15
N PHE A 10 -25.30 -21.54 -30.40
CA PHE A 10 -24.82 -20.25 -30.90
C PHE A 10 -25.52 -19.07 -30.23
N VAL A 11 -26.84 -19.17 -30.01
CA VAL A 11 -27.62 -18.14 -29.30
C VAL A 11 -27.22 -18.06 -27.83
N ALA A 12 -26.95 -19.19 -27.16
CA ALA A 12 -26.50 -19.19 -25.78
C ALA A 12 -25.13 -18.51 -25.60
N VAL A 13 -24.19 -18.76 -26.52
CA VAL A 13 -22.88 -18.10 -26.50
C VAL A 13 -22.99 -16.59 -26.76
N ALA A 14 -23.86 -16.18 -27.69
CA ALA A 14 -24.08 -14.76 -28.00
C ALA A 14 -24.68 -13.99 -26.81
N VAL A 15 -25.58 -14.61 -26.03
CA VAL A 15 -26.19 -13.99 -24.83
C VAL A 15 -25.17 -13.84 -23.70
N VAL A 16 -24.28 -14.83 -23.51
CA VAL A 16 -23.23 -14.76 -22.47
C VAL A 16 -22.20 -13.67 -22.78
N MET A 17 -21.84 -13.47 -24.05
CA MET A 17 -20.91 -12.43 -24.47
C MET A 17 -21.48 -11.01 -24.33
N LEU A 18 -22.81 -10.85 -24.31
CA LEU A 18 -23.47 -9.53 -24.22
C LEU A 18 -23.60 -9.01 -22.78
N ALA A 19 -23.39 -9.86 -21.77
CA ALA A 19 -23.62 -9.53 -20.36
C ALA A 19 -22.36 -9.05 -19.61
N CYS A 20 -21.18 -9.07 -20.24
CA CYS A 20 -19.94 -8.67 -19.60
C CYS A 20 -19.69 -7.17 -19.83
N THR A 21 -20.43 -6.31 -19.13
CA THR A 21 -20.08 -4.88 -19.09
C THR A 21 -18.78 -4.74 -18.29
N PRO A 22 -17.70 -4.13 -18.84
CA PRO A 22 -16.48 -3.95 -18.08
C PRO A 22 -16.78 -3.05 -16.88
N ALA A 23 -16.61 -3.59 -15.67
CA ALA A 23 -16.63 -2.77 -14.47
C ALA A 23 -15.52 -1.73 -14.60
N ARG A 24 -15.89 -0.44 -14.58
CA ARG A 24 -14.90 0.64 -14.54
C ARG A 24 -14.22 0.59 -13.18
N VAL A 25 -13.03 0.00 -13.14
CA VAL A 25 -12.14 0.11 -11.98
C VAL A 25 -11.56 1.52 -12.03
N SER A 26 -11.93 2.35 -11.07
CA SER A 26 -11.27 3.64 -10.84
C SER A 26 -10.19 3.40 -9.79
N ALA A 27 -8.92 3.65 -10.15
CA ALA A 27 -7.85 3.73 -9.19
C ALA A 27 -7.92 5.12 -8.57
N GLN A 28 -8.41 5.21 -7.34
CA GLN A 28 -8.28 6.43 -6.55
C GLN A 28 -6.89 6.43 -5.94
N ALA A 29 -6.12 7.51 -6.12
CA ALA A 29 -4.83 7.66 -5.47
C ALA A 29 -5.06 7.59 -3.96
N ALA A 30 -4.48 6.60 -3.29
CA ALA A 30 -4.49 6.55 -1.84
C ALA A 30 -3.75 7.79 -1.34
N GLU A 31 -4.42 8.62 -0.54
CA GLU A 31 -3.75 9.71 0.15
C GLU A 31 -2.63 9.12 1.02
N SER A 32 -1.53 9.87 1.18
CA SER A 32 -0.46 9.49 2.09
C SER A 32 -1.06 9.25 3.47
N GLY A 33 -0.96 8.02 3.98
CA GLY A 33 -1.43 7.67 5.33
C GLY A 33 -0.63 8.35 6.45
N ILE A 34 0.32 9.23 6.12
CA ILE A 34 1.16 9.98 7.06
C ILE A 34 0.66 11.42 7.15
N THR A 35 0.37 11.88 8.38
CA THR A 35 -0.10 13.24 8.65
C THR A 35 1.02 14.17 9.10
N HIS A 36 2.05 13.64 9.79
CA HIS A 36 3.19 14.42 10.28
C HIS A 36 4.51 13.66 10.13
N GLY A 37 5.58 14.41 9.89
CA GLY A 37 6.91 13.86 9.59
C GLY A 37 7.04 13.39 8.14
N PRO A 38 8.00 12.49 7.84
CA PRO A 38 8.98 11.92 8.76
C PRO A 38 9.98 12.97 9.29
N LEU A 39 10.39 12.82 10.55
CA LEU A 39 11.41 13.64 11.19
C LEU A 39 12.54 12.75 11.73
N SER A 40 13.77 13.24 11.64
CA SER A 40 14.94 12.64 12.29
C SER A 40 15.33 13.42 13.55
N GLY A 41 15.80 12.70 14.56
CA GLY A 41 16.32 13.22 15.82
C GLY A 41 17.42 12.32 16.38
N GLU A 42 18.17 12.82 17.37
CA GLU A 42 19.27 12.08 18.03
C GLU A 42 20.20 11.38 17.03
N VAL A 43 20.69 12.15 16.06
CA VAL A 43 21.62 11.67 15.04
C VAL A 43 23.01 11.56 15.65
N THR A 44 23.57 10.35 15.62
CA THR A 44 24.88 9.99 16.16
C THR A 44 25.69 9.25 15.10
N ALA A 45 26.97 8.99 15.36
CA ALA A 45 27.75 8.08 14.51
C ALA A 45 27.17 6.67 14.48
N ASP A 46 26.53 6.25 15.57
CA ASP A 46 26.01 4.88 15.77
C ASP A 46 24.51 4.75 15.38
N GLY A 47 23.92 5.77 14.74
CA GLY A 47 22.55 5.70 14.24
C GLY A 47 21.68 6.94 14.47
N VAL A 48 20.38 6.80 14.21
CA VAL A 48 19.37 7.87 14.21
C VAL A 48 18.04 7.42 14.82
N THR A 49 17.33 8.33 15.49
CA THR A 49 15.93 8.14 15.89
C THR A 49 15.00 8.79 14.87
N LEU A 50 14.03 8.05 14.35
CA LEU A 50 13.03 8.49 13.38
C LEU A 50 11.66 8.58 14.04
N TRP A 51 10.85 9.55 13.60
CA TRP A 51 9.49 9.76 14.10
C TRP A 51 8.54 10.17 12.97
N ALA A 52 7.31 9.67 13.03
CA ALA A 52 6.21 10.09 12.17
C ALA A 52 4.86 9.85 12.87
N ARG A 53 3.80 10.43 12.34
CA ARG A 53 2.42 10.17 12.77
C ARG A 53 1.54 9.80 11.59
N GLY A 54 0.79 8.70 11.74
CA GLY A 54 -0.19 8.24 10.77
C GLY A 54 -1.50 9.03 10.80
N ALA A 55 -2.36 8.78 9.82
CA ALA A 55 -3.75 9.25 9.77
C ALA A 55 -4.71 8.33 10.54
N GLY A 56 -4.27 7.12 10.88
CA GLY A 56 -5.05 6.13 11.60
C GLY A 56 -4.18 4.95 12.03
N ALA A 57 -4.84 3.91 12.57
CA ALA A 57 -4.17 2.71 13.02
C ALA A 57 -3.56 1.92 11.86
N GLY A 58 -2.40 1.31 12.09
CA GLY A 58 -1.66 0.55 11.09
C GLY A 58 -0.18 0.46 11.45
N ASP A 59 0.65 0.14 10.46
CA ASP A 59 2.09 0.05 10.63
C ASP A 59 2.79 1.24 9.99
N LEU A 60 3.62 1.95 10.75
CA LEU A 60 4.57 2.91 10.21
C LEU A 60 5.87 2.19 9.87
N VAL A 61 6.23 2.23 8.59
CA VAL A 61 7.47 1.63 8.08
C VAL A 61 8.48 2.74 7.83
N PHE A 62 9.55 2.76 8.62
CA PHE A 62 10.68 3.66 8.46
C PHE A 62 11.77 2.94 7.69
N ALA A 63 12.21 3.51 6.56
CA ALA A 63 13.32 3.01 5.76
C ALA A 63 14.43 4.07 5.70
N VAL A 64 15.67 3.65 5.93
CA VAL A 64 16.86 4.46 5.69
C VAL A 64 17.52 3.94 4.44
N THR A 65 17.78 4.83 3.48
CA THR A 65 18.43 4.50 2.22
C THR A 65 19.82 5.11 2.14
N THR A 66 20.64 4.58 1.25
CA THR A 66 21.84 5.28 0.78
C THR A 66 21.48 6.67 0.26
N ALA A 67 22.45 7.59 0.26
CA ALA A 67 22.23 8.99 -0.12
C ALA A 67 21.73 9.16 -1.57
N ASP A 68 22.06 8.20 -2.44
CA ASP A 68 21.57 8.13 -3.83
C ASP A 68 20.19 7.45 -3.96
N GLY A 69 19.63 6.94 -2.85
CA GLY A 69 18.35 6.25 -2.80
C GLY A 69 18.34 4.86 -3.44
N ALA A 70 19.50 4.34 -3.85
CA ALA A 70 19.59 3.09 -4.58
C ALA A 70 19.33 1.85 -3.72
N GLU A 71 19.69 1.91 -2.43
CA GLU A 71 19.62 0.77 -1.52
C GLU A 71 19.01 1.18 -0.18
N THR A 72 18.13 0.32 0.37
CA THR A 72 17.65 0.44 1.75
C THR A 72 18.64 -0.26 2.67
N VAL A 73 19.29 0.50 3.54
CA VAL A 73 20.31 0.00 4.47
C VAL A 73 19.70 -0.50 5.78
N ALA A 74 18.53 0.02 6.17
CA ALA A 74 17.82 -0.42 7.36
C ALA A 74 16.32 -0.10 7.28
N THR A 75 15.52 -0.93 7.94
CA THR A 75 14.07 -0.74 8.05
C THR A 75 13.62 -1.01 9.48
N ALA A 76 12.67 -0.22 9.96
CA ALA A 76 11.98 -0.46 11.22
C ALA A 76 10.47 -0.31 11.03
N THR A 77 9.70 -1.24 11.60
CA THR A 77 8.24 -1.21 11.56
C THR A 77 7.71 -0.95 12.95
N VAL A 78 6.85 0.06 13.09
CA VAL A 78 6.24 0.45 14.36
C VAL A 78 4.72 0.38 14.21
N PRO A 79 4.05 -0.55 14.91
CA PRO A 79 2.58 -0.55 14.95
C PRO A 79 2.10 0.68 15.70
N VAL A 80 1.07 1.34 15.18
CA VAL A 80 0.46 2.54 15.77
C VAL A 80 -1.05 2.41 15.82
N ASP A 81 -1.64 2.97 16.85
CA ASP A 81 -3.08 2.96 17.10
C ASP A 81 -3.50 4.20 17.91
N GLU A 82 -4.74 4.23 18.38
CA GLU A 82 -5.25 5.35 19.20
C GLU A 82 -4.46 5.51 20.51
N ALA A 83 -3.92 4.44 21.09
CA ALA A 83 -3.18 4.50 22.34
C ALA A 83 -1.83 5.20 22.17
N THR A 84 -1.23 5.12 20.98
CA THR A 84 -0.01 5.86 20.62
C THR A 84 -0.29 7.20 19.93
N ASP A 85 -1.54 7.64 19.87
CA ASP A 85 -1.97 8.82 19.10
C ASP A 85 -1.56 8.74 17.61
N PHE A 86 -1.53 7.51 17.08
CA PHE A 86 -1.01 7.14 15.76
C PHE A 86 0.46 7.53 15.52
N ALA A 87 1.22 7.84 16.57
CA ALA A 87 2.61 8.24 16.48
C ALA A 87 3.54 7.02 16.64
N GLY A 88 4.56 6.95 15.79
CA GLY A 88 5.60 5.93 15.86
C GLY A 88 6.98 6.55 15.97
N LYS A 89 7.84 5.91 16.75
CA LYS A 89 9.25 6.27 16.91
C LYS A 89 10.10 5.02 16.76
N ALA A 90 11.14 5.09 15.93
CA ALA A 90 12.06 3.98 15.70
C ALA A 90 13.51 4.46 15.86
N ARG A 91 14.30 3.71 16.64
CA ARG A 91 15.76 3.85 16.62
C ARG A 91 16.32 2.93 15.55
N ILE A 92 17.16 3.46 14.67
CA ILE A 92 17.91 2.70 13.67
C ILE A 92 19.38 2.88 13.98
N ASP A 93 20.05 1.78 14.30
CA ASP A 93 21.48 1.74 14.57
C ASP A 93 22.27 1.52 13.26
N GLY A 94 23.47 2.11 13.19
CA GLY A 94 24.31 2.16 11.99
C GLY A 94 25.72 1.61 12.20
#